data_AF-A0A7R9ZCH4-F1
#
_entry.id   AF-A0A7R9ZCH4-F1
#
_cell.length_a   1.000
_cell.length_b   1.000
_cell.length_c   1.000
_cell.angle_alpha   90.00
_cell.angle_beta   90.00
_cell.angle_gamma   90.00
#
_symmetry.space_group_name_H-M   'P 1'
#
loop_
_entity.id
_entity.type
_entity.pdbx_description
1 polymer ?
#
loop_
_entity_poly.entity_id
_entity_poly.type
_entity_poly.pdbx_seq_one_letter_code
_entity_poly.pdbx_strand_id
1 'polypeptide(L)'
;MSPDKYAKMLRLTRRSISLETPKYQNNPKDMGHESEKLLLDTVDSSSAVRDEHTPERSVDQELFQDDLKEMLKILGEDERRVISARYGLQDGMTRTVTAVAAQMRQTKSWVRSQECRALRKLRRPWYEKKLWEHQNSLTG
;
A
#
# COMPACT_ATOMS: atom_id res chain seq x y z
N MET A 1 31.50 24.43 -16.95
CA MET A 1 30.67 23.64 -16.01
C MET A 1 29.22 24.08 -16.19
N SER A 2 28.28 23.16 -16.41
CA SER A 2 26.85 23.54 -16.50
C SER A 2 26.34 23.97 -15.12
N PRO A 3 25.44 24.98 -15.03
CA PRO A 3 24.85 25.44 -13.77
C PRO A 3 24.22 24.32 -12.95
N ASP A 4 23.63 23.31 -13.59
CA ASP A 4 23.03 22.15 -12.91
C ASP A 4 24.09 21.27 -12.22
N LYS A 5 25.24 21.07 -12.87
CA LYS A 5 26.36 20.31 -12.29
C LYS A 5 26.97 21.05 -11.10
N TYR A 6 27.06 22.38 -11.19
CA TYR A 6 27.53 23.22 -10.09
C TYR A 6 26.57 23.18 -8.89
N ALA A 7 25.26 23.28 -9.12
CA ALA A 7 24.25 23.17 -8.07
C ALA A 7 24.24 21.79 -7.40
N LYS A 8 24.41 20.71 -8.19
CA LYS A 8 24.53 19.34 -7.66
C LYS A 8 25.79 19.17 -6.81
N MET A 9 26.92 19.70 -7.27
CA MET A 9 28.18 19.70 -6.52
C MET A 9 28.04 20.46 -5.20
N LEU A 10 27.43 21.65 -5.21
CA LEU A 10 27.13 22.42 -3.99
C LEU A 10 26.21 21.70 -3.01
N ARG A 11 25.24 20.92 -3.49
CA ARG A 11 24.37 20.13 -2.61
C ARG A 11 25.14 18.99 -1.93
N LEU A 12 26.03 18.32 -2.67
CA LEU A 12 26.81 17.19 -2.17
C LEU A 12 27.90 17.59 -1.16
N THR A 13 28.41 18.82 -1.25
CA THR A 13 29.43 19.34 -0.33
C THR A 13 28.85 19.93 0.96
N ARG A 14 27.52 20.01 1.11
CA ARG A 14 26.88 20.47 2.36
C ARG A 14 27.12 19.46 3.48
N ARG A 15 27.48 19.96 4.67
CA ARG A 15 27.59 19.16 5.90
C ARG A 15 26.20 18.85 6.46
N SER A 16 26.05 17.69 7.11
CA SER A 16 24.85 17.38 7.90
C SER A 16 24.73 18.34 9.08
N ILE A 17 23.50 18.59 9.50
CA ILE A 17 23.17 19.38 10.70
C ILE A 17 22.66 18.44 11.79
N SER A 18 22.99 18.74 13.05
CA SER A 18 22.40 18.00 14.17
C SER A 18 20.92 18.38 14.34
N LEU A 19 20.07 17.39 14.56
CA LEU A 19 18.65 17.58 14.84
C LEU A 19 18.39 18.03 16.29
N GLU A 20 19.39 17.87 17.16
CA GLU A 20 19.38 18.36 18.55
C GLU A 20 19.80 19.83 18.65
N THR A 21 20.13 20.46 17.52
CA THR A 21 20.38 21.91 17.48
C THR A 21 19.07 22.65 17.75
N PRO A 22 19.05 23.69 18.61
CA PRO A 22 17.87 24.52 18.75
C PRO A 22 17.58 25.26 17.44
N LYS A 23 16.30 25.40 17.10
CA LYS A 23 15.84 25.93 15.81
C LYS A 23 16.43 27.29 15.43
N TYR A 24 16.69 28.13 16.43
CA TYR A 24 17.06 29.54 16.29
C TYR A 24 18.54 29.82 16.61
N GLN A 25 19.40 28.79 16.63
CA GLN A 25 20.83 29.03 16.87
C GLN A 25 21.44 29.84 15.72
N ASN A 26 21.93 31.05 16.01
CA ASN A 26 22.65 31.95 15.10
C ASN A 26 21.83 32.56 13.95
N ASN A 27 20.50 32.63 14.04
CA ASN A 27 19.72 33.37 13.05
C ASN A 27 19.62 34.86 13.45
N PRO A 28 20.18 35.79 12.64
CA PRO A 28 20.26 37.22 12.99
C PRO A 28 18.90 37.93 13.04
N LYS A 29 17.80 37.23 12.74
CA LYS A 29 16.42 37.73 12.85
C LYS A 29 15.72 37.37 14.16
N ASP A 30 16.39 36.67 15.07
CA ASP A 30 15.76 36.24 16.32
C ASP A 30 15.81 37.35 17.37
N MET A 31 14.67 38.01 17.57
CA MET A 31 14.46 39.06 18.57
C MET A 31 14.36 38.50 20.01
N GLY A 32 15.33 37.68 20.43
CA GLY A 32 15.37 37.18 21.82
C GLY A 32 14.33 36.12 22.17
N HIS A 33 13.76 35.44 21.18
CA HIS A 33 12.96 34.24 21.43
C HIS A 33 13.88 33.05 21.70
N GLU A 34 14.21 32.82 22.98
CA GLU A 34 14.76 31.56 23.48
C GLU A 34 13.70 30.48 23.28
N SER A 35 13.74 29.75 22.17
CA SER A 35 12.90 28.56 22.00
C SER A 35 13.80 27.33 22.15
N GLU A 36 13.57 26.55 23.20
CA GLU A 36 14.19 25.24 23.42
C GLU A 36 13.76 24.19 22.38
N LYS A 37 12.88 24.56 21.45
CA LYS A 37 12.43 23.68 20.37
C LYS A 37 13.61 23.27 19.49
N LEU A 38 13.91 21.98 19.55
CA LEU A 38 14.91 21.33 18.74
C LEU A 38 14.46 21.31 17.27
N LEU A 39 15.41 21.26 16.34
CA LEU A 39 15.10 21.03 14.93
C LEU A 39 14.33 19.71 14.74
N LEU A 40 14.58 18.70 15.58
CA LEU A 40 13.85 17.44 15.60
C LEU A 40 12.34 17.60 15.84
N ASP A 41 11.91 18.54 16.68
CA ASP A 41 10.49 18.78 16.97
C ASP A 41 9.76 19.43 15.78
N THR A 42 10.52 20.06 14.88
CA THR A 42 9.96 20.73 13.69
C THR A 42 9.89 19.85 12.45
N VAL A 43 10.62 18.73 12.45
CA VAL A 43 10.52 17.80 11.33
C VAL A 43 9.20 17.06 11.45
N ASP A 44 8.34 17.31 10.48
CA ASP A 44 7.07 16.61 10.38
C ASP A 44 7.37 15.12 10.17
N SER A 45 7.10 14.31 11.19
CA SER A 45 7.20 12.85 11.12
C SER A 45 6.19 12.26 10.13
N SER A 46 5.31 13.09 9.52
CA SER A 46 4.43 12.65 8.45
C SER A 46 5.18 11.99 7.30
N SER A 47 6.44 12.28 6.99
CA SER A 47 7.13 11.53 5.93
C SER A 47 7.48 10.08 6.32
N ALA A 48 7.56 9.77 7.61
CA ALA A 48 7.74 8.41 8.13
C ALA A 48 6.41 7.70 8.40
N VAL A 49 5.35 8.45 8.72
CA VAL A 49 4.01 7.91 9.03
C VAL A 49 3.09 7.86 7.81
N ARG A 50 3.38 8.62 6.74
CA ARG A 50 2.53 8.73 5.53
C ARG A 50 2.37 7.45 4.73
N ASP A 51 3.30 6.51 4.82
CA ASP A 51 3.26 5.36 3.91
C ASP A 51 2.52 4.13 4.45
N GLU A 52 2.44 3.88 5.77
CA GLU A 52 1.96 2.56 6.23
C GLU A 52 0.93 2.55 7.39
N HIS A 53 0.79 3.61 8.21
CA HIS A 53 0.11 3.48 9.53
C HIS A 53 -0.85 4.61 9.94
N THR A 54 -1.50 5.30 9.00
CA THR A 54 -2.63 6.18 9.37
C THR A 54 -3.82 5.32 9.82
N PRO A 55 -4.48 5.60 10.98
CA PRO A 55 -5.60 4.79 11.46
C PRO A 55 -6.76 4.70 10.45
N GLU A 56 -6.99 5.75 9.66
CA GLU A 56 -7.97 5.78 8.57
C GLU A 56 -7.70 4.69 7.52
N ARG A 57 -6.45 4.59 7.03
CA ARG A 57 -6.05 3.56 6.07
C ARG A 57 -6.17 2.14 6.64
N SER A 58 -5.91 1.97 7.93
CA SER A 58 -6.06 0.68 8.60
C SER A 58 -7.53 0.23 8.61
N VAL A 59 -8.45 1.13 8.93
CA VAL A 59 -9.90 0.84 8.93
C VAL A 59 -10.39 0.53 7.51
N ASP A 60 -9.93 1.30 6.51
CA ASP A 60 -10.28 1.04 5.12
C ASP A 60 -9.80 -0.34 4.63
N GLN A 61 -8.60 -0.75 5.06
CA GLN A 61 -8.04 -2.05 4.72
C GLN A 61 -8.82 -3.20 5.39
N GLU A 62 -9.26 -3.02 6.63
CA GLU A 62 -10.13 -4.00 7.31
C GLU A 62 -11.48 -4.13 6.62
N LEU A 63 -12.12 -3.00 6.29
CA LEU A 63 -13.40 -2.99 5.58
C LEU A 63 -13.29 -3.66 4.21
N PHE A 64 -12.22 -3.38 3.47
CA PHE A 64 -11.94 -4.03 2.19
C PHE A 64 -11.75 -5.54 2.32
N GLN A 65 -11.05 -6.00 3.36
CA GLN A 65 -10.89 -7.43 3.62
C GLN A 65 -12.24 -8.12 3.91
N ASP A 66 -13.13 -7.47 4.64
CA ASP A 66 -14.45 -8.01 4.94
C ASP A 66 -15.36 -8.05 3.71
N ASP A 67 -15.28 -7.04 2.86
CA ASP A 67 -15.94 -7.02 1.56
C ASP A 67 -15.45 -8.15 0.65
N LEU A 68 -14.15 -8.36 0.56
CA LEU A 68 -13.58 -9.50 -0.16
C LEU A 68 -14.06 -10.84 0.42
N LYS A 69 -14.11 -10.99 1.75
CA LYS A 69 -14.64 -12.21 2.38
C LYS A 69 -16.10 -12.42 2.04
N GLU A 70 -16.92 -11.35 2.01
CA GLU A 70 -18.31 -11.43 1.59
C GLU A 70 -18.41 -11.90 0.15
N MET A 71 -17.66 -11.32 -0.78
CA MET A 71 -17.61 -11.72 -2.19
C MET A 71 -17.22 -13.19 -2.38
N LEU A 72 -16.23 -13.67 -1.62
CA LEU A 72 -15.77 -15.06 -1.67
C LEU A 72 -16.80 -16.07 -1.14
N LYS A 73 -17.81 -15.65 -0.35
CA LYS A 73 -18.88 -16.54 0.13
C LYS A 73 -19.87 -16.96 -0.97
N ILE A 74 -20.01 -16.18 -2.03
CA ILE A 74 -20.90 -16.52 -3.17
C ILE A 74 -20.27 -17.57 -4.10
N LEU A 75 -18.95 -17.68 -4.08
CA LEU A 75 -18.24 -18.69 -4.85
C LEU A 75 -18.54 -20.07 -4.30
N GLY A 76 -18.65 -21.06 -5.19
CA GLY A 76 -18.67 -22.46 -4.77
C GLY A 76 -17.35 -22.83 -4.09
N GLU A 77 -17.33 -23.90 -3.28
CA GLU A 77 -16.12 -24.30 -2.56
C GLU A 77 -14.90 -24.50 -3.48
N ASP A 78 -15.09 -25.17 -4.62
CA ASP A 78 -14.03 -25.40 -5.61
C ASP A 78 -13.56 -24.12 -6.28
N GLU A 79 -14.49 -23.23 -6.63
CA GLU A 79 -14.21 -21.92 -7.21
C GLU A 79 -13.39 -21.06 -6.25
N ARG A 80 -13.80 -21.02 -4.98
CA ARG A 80 -13.12 -20.30 -3.90
C ARG A 80 -11.71 -20.85 -3.69
N ARG A 81 -11.54 -22.17 -3.61
CA ARG A 81 -10.24 -22.83 -3.45
C ARG A 81 -9.29 -22.52 -4.60
N VAL A 82 -9.78 -22.50 -5.84
CA VAL A 82 -8.96 -22.19 -7.02
C VAL A 82 -8.54 -20.72 -7.03
N ILE A 83 -9.47 -19.79 -6.78
CA ILE A 83 -9.18 -18.36 -6.72
C ILE A 83 -8.23 -18.04 -5.56
N SER A 84 -8.48 -18.57 -4.36
CA SER A 84 -7.63 -18.31 -3.20
C SER A 84 -6.20 -18.82 -3.40
N ALA A 85 -6.04 -20.00 -3.99
CA ALA A 85 -4.72 -20.56 -4.30
C ALA A 85 -4.00 -19.80 -5.42
N ARG A 86 -4.73 -19.32 -6.43
CA ARG A 86 -4.14 -18.61 -7.57
C ARG A 86 -3.69 -17.20 -7.21
N TYR A 87 -4.51 -16.47 -6.46
CA TYR A 87 -4.25 -15.07 -6.10
C TYR A 87 -3.60 -14.91 -4.73
N GLY A 88 -3.33 -16.01 -4.01
CA GLY A 88 -2.65 -15.95 -2.72
C GLY A 88 -3.50 -15.29 -1.63
N LEU A 89 -4.83 -15.42 -1.65
CA LEU A 89 -5.74 -14.81 -0.67
C LEU A 89 -5.59 -15.36 0.77
N GLN A 90 -4.68 -16.32 0.98
CA GLN A 90 -4.39 -16.92 2.28
C GLN A 90 -2.89 -16.76 2.61
N ASP A 91 -2.03 -17.10 1.65
CA ASP A 91 -0.57 -17.16 1.87
C ASP A 91 0.18 -15.95 1.28
N GLY A 92 -0.50 -15.00 0.64
CA GLY A 92 0.10 -13.84 -0.04
C GLY A 92 0.84 -14.16 -1.35
N MET A 93 1.02 -15.44 -1.70
CA MET A 93 1.77 -15.86 -2.89
C MET A 93 0.85 -16.26 -4.03
N THR A 94 0.97 -15.57 -5.18
CA THR A 94 0.26 -15.94 -6.40
C THR A 94 0.86 -17.21 -7.03
N ARG A 95 0.01 -18.14 -7.44
CA ARG A 95 0.43 -19.41 -8.05
C ARG A 95 -0.03 -19.51 -9.50
N THR A 96 0.78 -20.15 -10.33
CA THR A 96 0.41 -20.41 -11.74
C THR A 96 -0.67 -21.48 -11.84
N VAL A 97 -1.41 -21.51 -12.96
CA VAL A 97 -2.43 -22.54 -13.24
C VAL A 97 -1.87 -23.95 -13.10
N THR A 98 -0.60 -24.15 -13.48
CA THR A 98 0.08 -25.44 -13.40
C THR A 98 0.36 -25.85 -11.96
N ALA A 99 0.79 -24.91 -11.12
CA ALA A 99 1.03 -25.17 -9.70
C ALA A 99 -0.28 -25.47 -8.95
N VAL A 100 -1.34 -24.70 -9.23
CA VAL A 100 -2.67 -24.94 -8.63
C VAL A 100 -3.26 -26.28 -9.09
N ALA A 101 -3.10 -26.63 -10.37
CA ALA A 101 -3.53 -27.92 -10.91
C ALA A 101 -2.82 -29.09 -10.22
N ALA A 102 -1.50 -28.98 -10.00
CA ALA A 102 -0.71 -29.98 -9.28
C ALA A 102 -1.16 -30.11 -7.82
N GLN A 103 -1.38 -28.99 -7.13
CA GLN A 103 -1.84 -28.95 -5.73
C GLN A 103 -3.22 -29.60 -5.56
N MET A 104 -4.15 -29.35 -6.49
CA MET A 104 -5.52 -29.86 -6.43
C MET A 104 -5.69 -31.25 -7.08
N ARG A 105 -4.61 -31.83 -7.65
CA ARG A 105 -4.64 -33.07 -8.44
C ARG A 105 -5.70 -33.03 -9.57
N GLN A 106 -5.85 -31.88 -10.20
CA GLN A 106 -6.83 -31.61 -11.25
C GLN A 106 -6.13 -31.19 -12.56
N THR A 107 -6.86 -31.19 -13.67
CA THR A 107 -6.31 -30.75 -14.96
C THR A 107 -6.18 -29.22 -15.02
N LYS A 108 -5.22 -28.72 -15.82
CA LYS A 108 -5.06 -27.27 -16.08
C LYS A 108 -6.35 -26.64 -16.63
N SER A 109 -7.08 -27.38 -17.48
CA SER A 109 -8.35 -26.93 -18.06
C SER A 109 -9.42 -26.76 -17.00
N TRP A 110 -9.52 -27.71 -16.06
CA TRP A 110 -10.45 -27.61 -14.94
C TRP A 110 -10.18 -26.37 -14.07
N VAL A 111 -8.91 -26.08 -13.75
CA VAL A 111 -8.53 -24.86 -13.00
C VAL A 111 -8.94 -23.59 -13.76
N ARG A 112 -8.72 -23.51 -15.07
CA ARG A 112 -9.18 -22.37 -15.89
C ARG A 112 -10.72 -22.27 -15.92
N SER A 113 -11.42 -23.39 -15.98
CA SER A 113 -12.88 -23.43 -15.97
C SER A 113 -13.46 -22.91 -14.65
N GLN A 114 -12.90 -23.33 -13.52
CA GLN A 114 -13.30 -22.84 -12.20
C GLN A 114 -12.96 -21.36 -12.03
N GLU A 115 -11.78 -20.92 -12.47
CA GLU A 115 -11.41 -19.50 -12.47
C GLU A 115 -12.42 -18.67 -13.29
N CYS A 116 -12.70 -19.05 -14.54
CA CYS A 116 -13.63 -18.32 -15.37
C CYS A 116 -15.04 -18.26 -14.76
N ARG A 117 -15.49 -19.34 -14.10
CA ARG A 117 -16.76 -19.34 -13.36
C ARG A 117 -16.75 -18.37 -12.18
N ALA A 118 -15.68 -18.40 -11.39
CA ALA A 118 -15.52 -17.51 -10.25
C ALA A 118 -15.47 -16.04 -10.68
N LEU A 119 -14.60 -15.70 -11.65
CA LEU A 119 -14.49 -14.34 -12.18
C LEU A 119 -15.81 -13.84 -12.77
N ARG A 120 -16.58 -14.70 -13.45
CA ARG A 120 -17.90 -14.32 -13.97
C ARG A 120 -18.90 -13.98 -12.86
N LYS A 121 -18.83 -14.67 -11.71
CA LYS A 121 -19.68 -14.37 -10.54
C LYS A 121 -19.25 -13.07 -9.85
N LEU A 122 -17.94 -12.87 -9.72
CA LEU A 122 -17.36 -11.68 -9.09
C LEU A 122 -17.58 -10.41 -9.94
N ARG A 123 -17.60 -10.52 -11.28
CA ARG A 123 -17.82 -9.40 -12.20
C ARG A 123 -19.29 -8.99 -12.37
N ARG A 124 -20.15 -9.25 -11.38
CA ARG A 124 -21.53 -8.74 -11.43
C ARG A 124 -21.56 -7.27 -11.00
N PRO A 125 -22.45 -6.43 -11.57
CA PRO A 125 -22.40 -4.96 -11.42
C PRO A 125 -22.42 -4.48 -9.97
N TRP A 126 -23.12 -5.23 -9.11
CA TRP A 126 -23.26 -4.88 -7.71
C TRP A 126 -21.96 -5.04 -6.91
N TYR A 127 -21.14 -6.04 -7.23
CA TYR A 127 -19.82 -6.24 -6.60
C TYR A 127 -18.76 -5.33 -7.19
N GLU A 128 -18.85 -5.11 -8.50
CA GLU A 128 -17.96 -4.18 -9.21
C GLU A 128 -18.08 -2.79 -8.63
N LYS A 129 -19.31 -2.34 -8.32
CA LYS A 129 -19.55 -1.06 -7.66
C LYS A 129 -18.90 -0.99 -6.27
N LYS A 130 -19.05 -2.03 -5.44
CA LYS A 130 -18.49 -2.09 -4.07
C LYS A 130 -16.95 -2.02 -4.09
N LEU A 131 -16.32 -2.80 -4.98
CA LEU A 131 -14.87 -2.78 -5.17
C LEU A 131 -14.36 -1.45 -5.72
N TRP A 132 -15.11 -0.85 -6.65
CA TRP A 132 -14.74 0.44 -7.23
C TRP A 132 -14.85 1.58 -6.21
N GLU A 133 -15.87 1.59 -5.36
CA GLU A 133 -16.00 2.56 -4.27
C GLU A 133 -14.76 2.55 -3.36
N HIS A 134 -14.28 1.36 -2.97
CA HIS A 134 -13.03 1.20 -2.21
C HIS A 134 -11.77 1.63 -2.97
N GLN A 135 -11.70 1.36 -4.28
CA GLN A 135 -10.53 1.75 -5.07
C GLN A 135 -10.43 3.27 -5.23
N ASN A 136 -11.59 3.96 -5.36
CA ASN A 136 -11.64 5.42 -5.46
C ASN A 136 -11.32 6.09 -4.13
N SER A 137 -11.71 5.53 -2.98
CA SER A 137 -11.37 6.10 -1.67
C SER A 137 -9.87 6.07 -1.38
N LEU A 138 -9.14 5.09 -1.92
CA LEU A 138 -7.68 4.97 -1.81
C LEU A 138 -6.90 5.89 -2.75
N THR A 139 -7.54 6.39 -3.83
CA THR A 139 -6.91 7.24 -4.84
C THR A 139 -7.32 8.71 -4.77
N GLY A 140 -8.20 9.06 -3.83
CA GLY A 140 -8.69 10.41 -3.55
C GLY A 140 -7.89 11.15 -2.50
#